data_AF-A0AAN9V3K4-F1
#
_entry.id   AF-A0AAN9V3K4-F1
#
_cell.length_a   1.000
_cell.length_b   1.000
_cell.length_c   1.000
_cell.angle_alpha   90.00
_cell.angle_beta   90.00
_cell.angle_gamma   90.00
#
_symmetry.space_group_name_H-M   'P 1'
#
loop_
_entity.id
_entity.type
_entity.pdbx_description
1 polymer ?
#
loop_
_entity_poly.entity_id
_entity_poly.type
_entity_poly.pdbx_seq_one_letter_code
_entity_poly.pdbx_strand_id
1 'polypeptide(L)'
;MSIARKSLQLAQVGVRRLATTPVKPATCPAPQNVHPGYKKIRSTMEKFQVEDGVPVHLKGGAMDKILYQATIFLCAIGLGMSGHLFYKLSYPSQE
;
A
#
# COMPACT_ATOMS: atom_id res chain seq x y z
N MET A 1 9.42 35.86 39.11
CA MET A 1 8.80 35.09 37.99
C MET A 1 9.66 33.95 37.42
N SER A 2 10.73 33.51 38.10
CA SER A 2 11.62 32.43 37.60
C SER A 2 11.14 31.01 37.96
N ILE A 3 10.47 30.87 39.11
CA ILE A 3 10.10 29.56 39.67
C ILE A 3 8.98 28.88 38.86
N ALA A 4 7.93 29.62 38.48
CA ALA A 4 6.82 29.10 37.69
C ALA A 4 7.23 28.68 36.26
N ARG A 5 8.24 29.36 35.69
CA ARG A 5 8.79 28.97 34.38
C ARG A 5 9.61 27.69 34.50
N LYS A 6 10.37 27.51 35.59
CA LYS A 6 11.14 26.29 35.84
C LYS A 6 10.25 25.07 36.10
N SER A 7 9.16 25.22 36.86
CA SER A 7 8.21 24.12 37.08
C SER A 7 7.47 23.72 35.81
N LEU A 8 7.10 24.68 34.97
CA LEU A 8 6.48 24.41 33.67
C LEU A 8 7.42 23.67 32.71
N GLN A 9 8.70 24.06 32.68
CA GLN A 9 9.72 23.37 31.87
C GLN A 9 9.95 21.92 32.35
N LEU A 10 9.99 21.70 33.67
CA LEU A 10 10.07 20.36 34.27
C LEU A 10 8.86 19.49 33.93
N ALA A 11 7.65 20.05 33.99
CA ALA A 11 6.43 19.35 33.61
C ALA A 11 6.43 18.97 32.11
N GLN A 12 6.86 19.89 31.23
CA GLN A 12 6.96 19.63 29.79
C GLN A 12 8.00 18.54 29.46
N VAL A 13 9.13 18.51 30.17
CA VAL A 13 10.15 17.45 30.01
C VAL A 13 9.62 16.10 30.52
N GLY A 14 8.89 16.08 31.64
CA GLY A 14 8.28 14.86 32.18
C GLY A 14 7.23 14.26 31.25
N VAL A 15 6.34 15.08 30.68
CA VAL A 15 5.31 14.63 29.72
C VAL A 15 5.95 14.07 28.45
N ARG A 16 7.01 14.71 27.94
CA ARG A 16 7.74 14.21 26.77
C ARG A 16 8.39 12.84 27.03
N ARG A 17 8.95 12.61 28.23
CA ARG A 17 9.59 11.33 28.57
C ARG A 17 8.60 10.17 28.74
N LEU A 18 7.37 10.44 29.18
CA LEU A 18 6.32 9.42 29.32
C LEU A 18 5.56 9.15 28.01
N ALA A 19 5.37 10.16 27.17
CA ALA A 19 4.63 10.05 25.92
C ALA A 19 5.48 9.52 24.75
N THR A 20 6.82 9.60 24.83
CA THR A 20 7.67 8.96 23.84
C THR A 20 7.92 7.52 24.25
N THR A 21 7.42 6.57 23.47
CA THR A 21 7.95 5.19 23.49
C THR A 21 9.48 5.28 23.40
N PRO A 22 10.25 4.52 24.20
CA PRO A 22 11.69 4.55 24.09
C PRO A 22 12.07 4.28 22.64
N VAL A 23 12.73 5.26 22.00
CA VAL A 23 13.41 5.01 20.74
C VAL A 23 14.38 3.89 21.06
N LYS A 24 14.09 2.69 20.58
CA LYS A 24 15.08 1.62 20.54
C LYS A 24 16.31 2.27 19.91
N PRO A 25 17.44 2.41 20.62
CA PRO A 25 18.65 2.91 19.98
C PRO A 25 18.85 2.04 18.74
N ALA A 26 19.21 2.66 17.63
CA ALA A 26 19.45 1.98 16.35
C ALA A 26 20.65 1.01 16.40
N THR A 27 21.02 0.53 17.59
CA THR A 27 21.75 -0.71 17.79
C THR A 27 20.81 -1.89 17.51
N CYS A 28 20.26 -1.94 16.30
CA CYS A 28 20.25 -3.23 15.63
C CYS A 28 21.73 -3.64 15.61
N PRO A 29 22.13 -4.81 16.14
CA PRO A 29 23.46 -5.30 15.84
C PRO A 29 23.65 -5.20 14.32
N ALA A 30 24.80 -4.73 13.87
CA ALA A 30 25.15 -4.73 12.44
C ALA A 30 24.67 -6.07 11.83
N PRO A 31 24.02 -6.06 10.65
CA PRO A 31 23.16 -7.14 10.19
C PRO A 31 23.99 -8.36 9.75
N GLN A 32 24.68 -9.01 10.67
CA GLN A 32 25.59 -10.08 10.30
C GLN A 32 24.84 -11.36 9.95
N ASN A 33 23.60 -11.55 10.41
CA ASN A 33 22.78 -12.71 10.02
C ASN A 33 21.26 -12.43 10.06
N VAL A 34 20.75 -11.59 9.14
CA VAL A 34 19.30 -11.51 8.89
C VAL A 34 18.92 -12.64 7.93
N HIS A 35 17.92 -13.46 8.29
CA HIS A 35 17.46 -14.56 7.43
C HIS A 35 17.14 -14.04 6.01
N PRO A 36 17.55 -14.73 4.93
CA PRO A 36 17.43 -14.25 3.55
C PRO A 36 16.00 -13.85 3.16
N GLY A 37 14.98 -14.44 3.79
CA GLY A 37 13.58 -14.04 3.60
C GLY A 37 13.30 -12.57 3.95
N TYR A 38 13.88 -12.04 5.03
CA TYR A 38 13.68 -10.64 5.42
C TYR A 38 14.33 -9.66 4.45
N LYS A 39 15.41 -10.05 3.76
CA LYS A 39 16.02 -9.24 2.70
C LYS A 39 15.06 -9.05 1.52
N LYS A 40 14.36 -10.12 1.11
CA LYS A 40 13.34 -10.09 0.05
C LYS A 40 12.12 -9.26 0.44
N ILE A 41 11.69 -9.34 1.70
CA ILE A 41 10.58 -8.54 2.21
C ILE A 41 10.97 -7.05 2.17
N ARG A 42 12.17 -6.71 2.64
CA ARG A 42 12.67 -5.33 2.63
C ARG A 42 12.75 -4.75 1.22
N SER A 43 13.31 -5.50 0.25
CA SER A 43 13.36 -5.04 -1.14
C SER A 43 11.96 -4.86 -1.74
N THR A 44 10.98 -5.68 -1.33
CA THR A 44 9.59 -5.52 -1.76
C THR A 44 8.96 -4.28 -1.13
N MET A 45 9.17 -4.06 0.17
CA MET A 45 8.71 -2.85 0.87
C MET A 45 9.27 -1.59 0.22
N GLU A 46 10.58 -1.57 -0.06
CA GLU A 46 11.23 -0.45 -0.74
C GLU A 46 10.57 -0.15 -2.09
N LYS A 47 10.30 -1.16 -2.92
CA LYS A 47 9.58 -1.00 -4.20
C LYS A 47 8.16 -0.45 -4.02
N PHE A 48 7.40 -0.96 -3.04
CA PHE A 48 6.00 -0.58 -2.83
C PHE A 48 5.80 0.68 -1.98
N GLN A 49 6.85 1.23 -1.37
CA GLN A 49 6.78 2.44 -0.54
C GLN A 49 7.26 3.71 -1.25
N VAL A 50 7.80 3.62 -2.47
CA VAL A 50 8.18 4.82 -3.26
C VAL A 50 6.96 5.69 -3.54
N GLU A 51 7.07 7.01 -3.35
CA GLU A 51 5.99 7.98 -3.55
C GLU A 51 5.84 8.39 -5.04
N ASP A 52 5.50 7.43 -5.91
CA ASP A 52 5.35 7.68 -7.36
C ASP A 52 3.95 8.11 -7.80
N GLY A 53 2.99 8.22 -6.86
CA GLY A 53 1.58 8.50 -7.16
C GLY A 53 0.83 7.36 -7.89
N VAL A 54 1.50 6.25 -8.21
CA VAL A 54 0.90 5.07 -8.85
C VAL A 54 0.03 4.32 -7.84
N PRO A 55 -1.22 3.94 -8.21
CA PRO A 55 -2.09 3.18 -7.32
C PRO A 55 -1.52 1.78 -7.03
N VAL A 56 -1.84 1.24 -5.85
CA VAL A 56 -1.24 -0.02 -5.33
C VAL A 56 -1.36 -1.21 -6.30
N HIS A 57 -2.45 -1.30 -7.07
CA HIS A 57 -2.71 -2.41 -8.01
C HIS A 57 -1.95 -2.29 -9.34
N LEU A 58 -1.22 -1.20 -9.59
CA LEU A 58 -0.31 -1.05 -10.74
C LEU A 58 1.16 -0.90 -10.30
N LYS A 59 1.42 -0.97 -9.00
CA LYS A 59 2.74 -0.68 -8.40
C LYS A 59 3.74 -1.83 -8.58
N GLY A 60 3.27 -3.03 -8.87
CA GLY A 60 4.09 -4.19 -9.23
C GLY A 60 4.79 -4.03 -10.58
N GLY A 61 4.31 -3.14 -11.46
CA GLY A 61 4.98 -2.74 -12.70
C GLY A 61 4.24 -3.14 -13.97
N ALA A 62 4.99 -3.54 -15.01
CA ALA A 62 4.41 -3.81 -16.33
C ALA A 62 3.43 -5.00 -16.34
N MET A 63 3.69 -6.04 -15.54
CA MET A 63 2.82 -7.21 -15.46
C MET A 63 1.42 -6.84 -14.96
N ASP A 64 1.34 -5.98 -13.94
CA ASP A 64 0.07 -5.48 -13.40
C ASP A 64 -0.75 -4.75 -14.45
N LYS A 65 -0.09 -3.94 -15.30
CA LYS A 65 -0.75 -3.21 -16.39
C LYS A 65 -1.33 -4.15 -17.44
N ILE A 66 -0.57 -5.17 -17.85
CA ILE A 66 -1.02 -6.17 -18.82
C ILE A 66 -2.22 -6.93 -18.26
N LEU A 67 -2.12 -7.38 -17.00
CA LEU A 67 -3.18 -8.12 -16.34
C LEU A 67 -4.46 -7.28 -16.22
N TYR A 68 -4.32 -6.02 -15.79
CA TYR A 68 -5.45 -5.08 -15.68
C TYR A 68 -6.14 -4.86 -17.03
N GLN A 69 -5.37 -4.61 -18.09
CA GLN A 69 -5.92 -4.42 -19.44
C GLN A 69 -6.61 -5.68 -19.95
N ALA A 70 -6.01 -6.85 -19.73
CA ALA A 70 -6.61 -8.13 -20.11
C ALA A 70 -7.94 -8.38 -19.38
N THR A 71 -8.02 -8.07 -18.08
CA THR A 71 -9.26 -8.19 -17.33
C THR A 71 -10.34 -7.25 -17.85
N ILE A 72 -10.02 -5.97 -18.11
CA ILE A 72 -10.98 -5.02 -18.67
C ILE A 72 -11.49 -5.50 -20.04
N PHE A 73 -10.58 -5.95 -20.90
CA PHE A 73 -10.93 -6.44 -22.22
C PHE A 73 -11.89 -7.64 -22.14
N LEU A 74 -11.59 -8.60 -21.27
CA LEU A 74 -12.45 -9.76 -21.06
C LEU A 74 -13.83 -9.38 -20.50
N CYS A 75 -13.89 -8.44 -19.56
CA CYS A 75 -15.16 -7.92 -19.05
C CYS A 75 -15.98 -7.24 -20.14
N ALA A 76 -15.35 -6.42 -20.99
CA ALA A 76 -16.04 -5.75 -22.09
C ALA A 76 -16.61 -6.75 -23.10
N ILE A 77 -15.85 -7.79 -23.47
CA ILE A 77 -16.34 -8.89 -24.31
C ILE A 77 -17.53 -9.59 -23.64
N GLY A 78 -17.38 -9.96 -22.36
CA GLY A 78 -18.44 -10.64 -21.61
C GLY A 78 -19.73 -9.84 -21.60
N LEU A 79 -19.67 -8.53 -21.31
CA LEU A 79 -20.82 -7.63 -21.33
C LEU A 79 -21.44 -7.52 -22.74
N GLY A 80 -20.62 -7.42 -23.79
CA GLY A 80 -21.09 -7.39 -25.16
C GLY A 80 -21.81 -8.67 -25.57
N MET A 81 -21.26 -9.83 -25.21
CA MET A 81 -21.89 -11.13 -25.46
C MET A 81 -23.19 -11.29 -24.68
N SER A 82 -23.23 -10.87 -23.41
CA SER A 82 -24.46 -10.85 -22.63
C SER A 82 -25.52 -9.95 -23.28
N GLY A 83 -25.15 -8.74 -23.72
CA GLY A 83 -26.06 -7.84 -24.44
C GLY A 83 -26.62 -8.46 -25.73
N HIS A 84 -25.76 -9.11 -26.53
CA HIS A 84 -26.18 -9.83 -27.73
C HIS A 84 -27.15 -10.98 -27.41
N LEU A 85 -26.87 -11.73 -26.35
CA LEU A 85 -27.75 -12.79 -25.87
C LEU A 85 -29.13 -12.23 -25.47
N PHE A 86 -29.15 -11.17 -24.67
CA PHE A 86 -30.41 -10.51 -24.27
C PHE A 86 -31.19 -10.01 -25.49
N TYR A 87 -30.53 -9.41 -26.46
CA TYR A 87 -31.19 -8.94 -27.69
C TYR A 87 -31.82 -10.10 -28.49
N LYS A 88 -31.06 -11.20 -28.69
CA LYS A 88 -31.57 -12.38 -29.40
C LYS A 88 -32.71 -13.08 -28.68
N LEU A 89 -32.79 -13.00 -27.35
CA LEU A 89 -33.89 -13.56 -26.58
C LEU A 89 -35.10 -12.61 -26.50
N SER A 90 -34.88 -11.31 -26.59
CA SER A 90 -35.95 -10.31 -26.51
C SER A 90 -36.73 -10.17 -27.81
N TYR A 91 -36.11 -10.40 -28.96
CA TYR A 91 -36.78 -10.32 -30.26
C TYR A 91 -36.73 -11.69 -30.96
N PRO A 92 -37.84 -12.15 -31.53
CA PRO A 92 -37.85 -13.38 -32.31
C PRO A 92 -36.87 -13.24 -33.48
N SER A 93 -36.07 -14.28 -33.72
CA SER A 93 -35.28 -14.35 -34.94
C SER A 93 -36.24 -14.40 -36.12
N GLN A 94 -36.10 -13.44 -37.05
CA GLN A 94 -36.80 -13.51 -38.32
C GLN A 94 -36.22 -14.72 -39.08
N GLU A 95 -37.06 -15.74 -39.29
CA GLU A 95 -36.75 -16.88 -40.17
C GLU A 95 -36.79 -16.47 -41.65
#